data_AF-A0A6P3QMR1-F1
#
_entry.id   AF-A0A6P3QMR1-F1
#
_cell.length_a   1.000
_cell.length_b   1.000
_cell.length_c   1.000
_cell.angle_alpha   90.00
_cell.angle_beta   90.00
_cell.angle_gamma   90.00
#
_symmetry.space_group_name_H-M   'P 1'
#
loop_
_entity.id
_entity.type
_entity.pdbx_description
1 polymer ?
#
loop_
_entity_poly.entity_id
_entity_poly.type
_entity_poly.pdbx_seq_one_letter_code
_entity_poly.pdbx_strand_id
1 'polypeptide(L)'
;MGDPGRSPSLRFPHGGPPTLSTVTLLLLLCGYAPGFLHCASFGDPHVRSFHHHFHTCRVQGAWPLLDNDFLFVQATSFPVASGTNATTTRKLTVIFKNMQECIDQKVYQAEVDNLPAAFEDGSINGGDRPGGASLSIGTANPGSHVEIRAAYIGTTIIIRETAGQLSFSIKVAEDVARAFSAEQDLQLCVGGCPPSQRLSRSERNRRGAVSIDTARRLCKKGLPVEDAYFHSCVFDVLTSGDPNFTVAAQAALEDARAFLPDLEKLHLFPSDAGVPLCSATLPAPLLCGLFVLWLCIQ
;
A
#
# COMPACT_ATOMS: atom_id res chain seq x y z
N MET A 1 32.49 -14.84 24.34
CA MET A 1 32.81 -14.10 23.10
C MET A 1 32.19 -14.85 21.94
N GLY A 2 31.07 -14.34 21.43
CA GLY A 2 30.38 -14.86 20.25
C GLY A 2 30.40 -13.82 19.15
N ASP A 3 30.71 -14.25 17.95
CA ASP A 3 30.97 -13.49 16.73
C ASP A 3 29.71 -12.74 16.21
N PRO A 4 29.73 -11.41 15.99
CA PRO A 4 28.54 -10.63 15.64
C PRO A 4 28.29 -10.48 14.12
N GLY A 5 28.71 -11.46 13.31
CA GLY A 5 28.84 -11.29 11.84
C GLY A 5 27.93 -12.11 10.93
N ARG A 6 26.79 -12.67 11.37
CA ARG A 6 25.96 -13.54 10.51
C ARG A 6 24.51 -13.06 10.40
N SER A 7 24.19 -12.39 9.30
CA SER A 7 22.80 -12.17 8.86
C SER A 7 22.04 -13.49 8.82
N PRO A 8 20.76 -13.52 9.28
CA PRO A 8 19.95 -14.71 9.19
C PRO A 8 19.69 -15.02 7.71
N SER A 9 20.12 -16.20 7.29
CA SER A 9 19.83 -16.74 5.96
C SER A 9 18.32 -17.01 5.89
N LEU A 10 17.60 -16.24 5.08
CA LEU A 10 16.20 -16.52 4.73
C LEU A 10 16.16 -17.90 4.04
N ARG A 11 15.64 -18.91 4.73
CA ARG A 11 15.28 -20.19 4.09
C ARG A 11 13.89 -20.02 3.48
N PHE A 12 13.83 -20.06 2.16
CA PHE A 12 12.57 -20.05 1.41
C PHE A 12 11.94 -21.45 1.40
N PRO A 13 10.60 -21.57 1.49
CA PRO A 13 9.92 -22.83 1.22
C PRO A 13 10.02 -23.13 -0.28
N HIS A 14 10.38 -24.37 -0.60
CA HIS A 14 10.39 -24.89 -1.97
C HIS A 14 8.96 -25.03 -2.50
N GLY A 15 8.39 -23.95 -3.04
CA GLY A 15 7.28 -24.01 -3.98
C GLY A 15 7.81 -24.34 -5.38
N GLY A 16 7.02 -25.08 -6.18
CA GLY A 16 7.34 -25.31 -7.59
C GLY A 16 7.49 -24.00 -8.39
N PRO A 17 8.04 -24.04 -9.61
CA PRO A 17 8.17 -22.84 -10.43
C PRO A 17 6.79 -22.18 -10.63
N PRO A 18 6.69 -20.84 -10.54
CA PRO A 18 5.42 -20.16 -10.78
C PRO A 18 4.96 -20.40 -12.21
N THR A 19 3.77 -20.95 -12.36
CA THR A 19 3.11 -21.14 -13.66
C THR A 19 1.78 -20.41 -13.66
N LEU A 20 1.54 -19.59 -14.68
CA LEU A 20 0.18 -19.12 -14.97
C LEU A 20 -0.71 -20.36 -15.17
N SER A 21 -1.91 -20.34 -14.61
CA SER A 21 -2.88 -21.42 -14.84
C SER A 21 -3.14 -21.56 -16.34
N THR A 22 -3.33 -22.80 -16.82
CA THR A 22 -3.66 -23.08 -18.23
C THR A 22 -4.88 -22.28 -18.69
N VAL A 23 -5.83 -22.04 -17.78
CA VAL A 23 -7.02 -21.22 -18.04
C VAL A 23 -6.62 -19.76 -18.27
N THR A 24 -5.75 -19.20 -17.44
CA THR A 24 -5.27 -17.81 -17.59
C THR A 24 -4.50 -17.62 -18.89
N LEU A 25 -3.64 -18.57 -19.24
CA LEU A 25 -2.90 -18.55 -20.50
C LEU A 25 -3.86 -18.61 -21.71
N LEU A 26 -4.87 -19.47 -21.64
CA LEU A 26 -5.90 -19.58 -22.67
C LEU A 26 -6.73 -18.29 -22.79
N LEU A 27 -7.09 -17.67 -21.67
CA LEU A 27 -7.82 -16.40 -21.63
C LEU A 27 -7.00 -15.28 -22.29
N LEU A 28 -5.71 -15.17 -21.96
CA LEU A 28 -4.80 -14.22 -22.61
C LEU A 28 -4.71 -14.46 -24.13
N LEU A 29 -4.61 -15.72 -24.56
CA LEU A 29 -4.60 -16.11 -25.98
C LEU A 29 -5.93 -15.82 -26.69
N CYS A 30 -7.05 -15.85 -25.98
CA CYS A 30 -8.38 -15.48 -26.47
C CYS A 30 -8.66 -13.96 -26.41
N GLY A 31 -7.68 -13.13 -26.03
CA GLY A 31 -7.81 -11.68 -25.98
C GLY A 31 -8.49 -11.14 -24.71
N TYR A 32 -8.59 -11.93 -23.65
CA TYR A 32 -9.04 -11.44 -22.34
C TYR A 32 -8.01 -10.45 -21.78
N ALA A 33 -8.43 -9.21 -21.56
CA ALA A 33 -7.62 -8.23 -20.86
C ALA A 33 -7.73 -8.48 -19.34
N PRO A 34 -6.63 -8.79 -18.64
CA PRO A 34 -6.69 -9.00 -17.21
C PRO A 34 -7.12 -7.72 -16.48
N GLY A 35 -7.89 -7.87 -15.41
CA GLY A 35 -8.11 -6.79 -14.46
C GLY A 35 -6.79 -6.36 -13.82
N PHE A 36 -6.67 -5.10 -13.41
CA PHE A 36 -5.50 -4.58 -12.72
C PHE A 36 -5.87 -4.07 -11.33
N LEU A 37 -5.00 -4.33 -10.37
CA LEU A 37 -5.12 -3.87 -8.99
C LEU A 37 -3.97 -2.93 -8.68
N HIS A 38 -4.23 -1.99 -7.77
CA HIS A 38 -3.23 -1.03 -7.32
C HIS A 38 -3.09 -1.07 -5.79
N CYS A 39 -1.83 -1.13 -5.33
CA CYS A 39 -1.44 -0.98 -3.93
C CYS A 39 -0.36 0.09 -3.81
N ALA A 40 -0.32 0.78 -2.68
CA ALA A 40 0.74 1.74 -2.37
C ALA A 40 1.09 1.76 -0.87
N SER A 41 2.32 2.15 -0.56
CA SER A 41 2.83 2.45 0.78
C SER A 41 3.72 3.69 0.71
N PHE A 42 3.40 4.74 1.47
CA PHE A 42 4.13 6.01 1.47
C PHE A 42 3.97 6.72 2.82
N GLY A 43 4.82 7.70 3.15
CA GLY A 43 4.69 8.40 4.43
C GLY A 43 4.96 7.49 5.63
N ASP A 44 4.32 7.80 6.76
CA ASP A 44 4.26 6.91 7.90
C ASP A 44 3.26 5.77 7.67
N PRO A 45 3.74 4.59 7.30
CA PRO A 45 3.37 3.98 6.04
C PRO A 45 1.86 3.92 5.92
N HIS A 46 1.37 4.80 5.06
CA HIS A 46 0.01 4.88 4.61
C HIS A 46 -0.18 3.83 3.53
N VAL A 47 -0.85 2.73 3.89
CA VAL A 47 -1.05 1.58 3.02
C VAL A 47 -2.42 1.68 2.36
N ARG A 48 -2.42 1.81 1.03
CA ARG A 48 -3.57 1.52 0.17
C ARG A 48 -3.48 0.07 -0.30
N SER A 49 -4.41 -0.77 0.11
CA SER A 49 -4.50 -2.17 -0.35
C SER A 49 -5.17 -2.29 -1.73
N PHE A 50 -5.04 -3.46 -2.34
CA PHE A 50 -5.75 -3.84 -3.57
C PHE A 50 -7.28 -3.76 -3.45
N HIS A 51 -7.80 -3.89 -2.23
CA HIS A 51 -9.23 -3.78 -1.92
C HIS A 51 -9.65 -2.35 -1.54
N HIS A 52 -8.80 -1.36 -1.80
CA HIS A 52 -9.05 0.06 -1.51
C HIS A 52 -9.20 0.39 -0.01
N HIS A 53 -8.82 -0.52 0.89
CA HIS A 53 -8.63 -0.16 2.29
C HIS A 53 -7.42 0.75 2.43
N PHE A 54 -7.55 1.76 3.29
CA PHE A 54 -6.50 2.74 3.55
C PHE A 54 -6.18 2.79 5.04
N HIS A 55 -4.94 2.50 5.41
CA HIS A 55 -4.51 2.43 6.81
C HIS A 55 -3.24 3.26 7.03
N THR A 56 -3.17 3.98 8.15
CA THR A 56 -1.89 4.50 8.68
C THR A 56 -1.33 3.47 9.64
N CYS A 57 -0.07 3.10 9.45
CA CYS A 57 0.47 1.90 10.08
C CYS A 57 1.80 2.15 10.78
N ARG A 58 1.98 1.56 11.96
CA ARG A 58 3.28 1.53 12.63
C ARG A 58 4.27 0.64 11.89
N VAL A 59 3.91 -0.63 11.67
CA VAL A 59 4.69 -1.66 10.94
C VAL A 59 6.22 -1.47 10.99
N GLN A 60 6.75 -1.33 12.21
CA GLN A 60 8.18 -1.16 12.44
C GLN A 60 8.93 -2.44 12.10
N GLY A 61 10.13 -2.31 11.52
CA GLY A 61 10.94 -3.43 11.06
C GLY A 61 10.53 -3.88 9.65
N ALA A 62 10.85 -5.12 9.31
CA ALA A 62 10.59 -5.70 8.00
C ALA A 62 9.17 -6.28 7.90
N TRP A 63 8.39 -5.81 6.93
CA TRP A 63 7.04 -6.29 6.65
C TRP A 63 6.85 -6.59 5.16
N PRO A 64 6.18 -7.71 4.81
CA PRO A 64 5.83 -8.03 3.44
C PRO A 64 4.71 -7.11 2.93
N LEU A 65 5.00 -6.31 1.91
CA LEU A 65 3.97 -5.61 1.14
C LEU A 65 3.21 -6.61 0.25
N LEU A 66 3.94 -7.51 -0.40
CA LEU A 66 3.41 -8.55 -1.28
C LEU A 66 4.29 -9.81 -1.15
N ASP A 67 3.69 -10.99 -1.08
CA ASP A 67 4.35 -12.29 -1.13
C ASP A 67 3.42 -13.28 -1.84
N ASN A 68 3.66 -13.46 -3.13
CA ASN A 68 2.86 -14.34 -3.99
C ASN A 68 3.78 -15.22 -4.85
N ASP A 69 3.25 -16.07 -5.71
CA ASP A 69 4.05 -17.03 -6.49
C ASP A 69 5.11 -16.37 -7.40
N PHE A 70 4.91 -15.11 -7.78
CA PHE A 70 5.74 -14.38 -8.76
C PHE A 70 6.67 -13.33 -8.13
N LEU A 71 6.24 -12.73 -7.03
CA LEU A 71 6.85 -11.52 -6.45
C LEU A 71 6.92 -11.63 -4.94
N PHE A 72 8.03 -11.15 -4.39
CA PHE A 72 8.15 -10.81 -2.97
C PHE A 72 8.59 -9.36 -2.84
N VAL A 73 7.84 -8.58 -2.06
CA VAL A 73 8.13 -7.17 -1.79
C VAL A 73 8.15 -6.98 -0.28
N GLN A 74 9.28 -6.51 0.24
CA GLN A 74 9.46 -6.21 1.66
C GLN A 74 9.81 -4.75 1.85
N ALA A 75 9.10 -4.09 2.77
CA ALA A 75 9.42 -2.76 3.26
C ALA A 75 10.02 -2.87 4.67
N THR A 76 11.06 -2.09 4.94
CA THR A 76 11.63 -1.97 6.29
C THR A 76 11.48 -0.55 6.78
N SER A 77 10.74 -0.39 7.89
CA SER A 77 10.43 0.92 8.46
C SER A 77 11.07 1.14 9.82
N PHE A 78 11.53 2.38 10.05
CA PHE A 78 12.17 2.80 11.31
C PHE A 78 11.40 3.96 11.94
N PRO A 79 11.36 4.08 13.28
CA PRO A 79 10.71 5.20 13.95
C PRO A 79 11.27 6.55 13.48
N VAL A 80 10.38 7.52 13.27
CA VAL A 80 10.76 8.91 12.89
C VAL A 80 11.52 9.58 14.03
N ALA A 81 11.11 9.33 15.27
CA ALA A 81 11.79 9.79 16.47
C ALA A 81 11.67 8.74 17.59
N SER A 82 12.50 8.88 18.62
CA SER A 82 12.43 7.98 19.79
C SER A 82 11.09 8.14 20.52
N GLY A 83 10.42 7.02 20.82
CA GLY A 83 9.15 6.99 21.54
C GLY A 83 7.91 7.35 20.71
N THR A 84 8.04 7.60 19.40
CA THR A 84 6.90 7.79 18.51
C THR A 84 6.50 6.48 17.85
N ASN A 85 5.19 6.26 17.68
CA ASN A 85 4.68 5.13 16.89
C ASN A 85 4.74 5.39 15.38
N ALA A 86 5.06 6.62 14.98
CA ALA A 86 5.29 6.95 13.58
C ALA A 86 6.66 6.45 13.12
N THR A 87 6.67 5.87 11.94
CA THR A 87 7.82 5.29 11.25
C THR A 87 7.94 5.86 9.84
N THR A 88 9.04 5.58 9.15
CA THR A 88 9.15 5.79 7.71
C THR A 88 9.83 4.60 7.07
N THR A 89 9.42 4.27 5.84
CA THR A 89 10.06 3.21 5.05
C THR A 89 11.44 3.69 4.61
N ARG A 90 12.49 2.98 5.01
CA ARG A 90 13.88 3.35 4.65
C ARG A 90 14.59 2.36 3.75
N LYS A 91 14.03 1.15 3.61
CA LYS A 91 14.55 0.11 2.73
C LYS A 91 13.40 -0.62 2.06
N LEU A 92 13.53 -0.85 0.76
CA LEU A 92 12.64 -1.69 -0.03
C LEU A 92 13.46 -2.80 -0.68
N THR A 93 12.90 -4.00 -0.71
CA THR A 93 13.46 -5.13 -1.44
C THR A 93 12.35 -5.77 -2.27
N VAL A 94 12.58 -5.89 -3.57
CA VAL A 94 11.67 -6.53 -4.52
C VAL A 94 12.41 -7.71 -5.13
N ILE A 95 11.83 -8.90 -5.04
CA ILE A 95 12.33 -10.12 -5.64
C ILE A 95 11.35 -10.54 -6.71
N PHE A 96 11.81 -10.53 -7.97
CA PHE A 96 11.14 -11.17 -9.09
C PHE A 96 11.56 -12.63 -9.08
N LYS A 97 10.64 -13.53 -8.68
CA LYS A 97 10.93 -14.97 -8.54
C LYS A 97 11.24 -15.56 -9.91
N ASN A 98 12.15 -16.54 -9.97
CA ASN A 98 12.53 -17.20 -11.22
C ASN A 98 11.30 -17.84 -11.88
N MET A 99 11.11 -17.55 -13.17
CA MET A 99 10.12 -18.23 -14.01
C MET A 99 10.88 -19.05 -15.05
N GLN A 100 10.78 -20.38 -14.94
CA GLN A 100 11.47 -21.29 -15.86
C GLN A 100 11.18 -20.88 -17.31
N GLU A 101 12.22 -20.89 -18.14
CA GLU A 101 12.17 -20.55 -19.58
C GLU A 101 11.82 -19.09 -19.92
N CYS A 102 11.46 -18.25 -18.94
CA CYS A 102 11.09 -16.84 -19.16
C CYS A 102 12.15 -15.86 -18.66
N ILE A 103 12.40 -15.79 -17.34
CA ILE A 103 13.37 -14.87 -16.72
C ILE A 103 14.17 -15.56 -15.62
N ASP A 104 15.39 -15.07 -15.36
CA ASP A 104 16.12 -15.42 -14.15
C ASP A 104 15.56 -14.66 -12.94
N GLN A 105 15.81 -15.15 -11.72
CA GLN A 105 15.44 -14.41 -10.52
C GLN A 105 16.20 -13.08 -10.50
N LYS A 106 15.50 -11.98 -10.21
CA LYS A 106 16.11 -10.66 -10.05
C LYS A 106 15.75 -10.05 -8.70
N VAL A 107 16.74 -9.44 -8.06
CA VAL A 107 16.59 -8.75 -6.79
C VAL A 107 16.85 -7.27 -7.03
N TYR A 108 15.89 -6.44 -6.63
CA TYR A 108 16.03 -5.00 -6.56
C TYR A 108 16.02 -4.58 -5.10
N GLN A 109 16.95 -3.71 -4.72
CA GLN A 109 17.04 -3.16 -3.38
C GLN A 109 17.27 -1.65 -3.46
N ALA A 110 16.49 -0.92 -2.68
CA ALA A 110 16.63 0.52 -2.50
C ALA A 110 16.72 0.84 -1.01
N GLU A 111 17.55 1.81 -0.68
CA GLU A 111 17.63 2.42 0.64
C GLU A 111 17.54 3.95 0.47
N VAL A 112 17.18 4.67 1.53
CA VAL A 112 17.26 6.15 1.51
C VAL A 112 18.69 6.57 1.16
N ASP A 113 18.84 7.60 0.33
CA ASP A 113 20.09 8.06 -0.29
C ASP A 113 20.71 7.09 -1.32
N ASN A 114 20.07 5.95 -1.62
CA ASN A 114 20.53 4.97 -2.59
C ASN A 114 19.36 4.30 -3.35
N LEU A 115 18.95 4.96 -4.44
CA LEU A 115 17.88 4.51 -5.32
C LEU A 115 18.44 4.16 -6.74
N PRO A 116 19.01 2.95 -6.93
CA PRO A 116 19.68 2.58 -8.18
C PRO A 116 18.69 2.29 -9.31
N ALA A 117 19.05 2.60 -10.55
CA ALA A 117 18.26 2.21 -11.73
C ALA A 117 18.73 0.86 -12.32
N ALA A 118 19.09 -0.08 -11.46
CA ALA A 118 19.57 -1.43 -11.81
C ALA A 118 19.19 -2.44 -10.70
N PHE A 119 19.20 -3.72 -11.05
CA PHE A 119 19.12 -4.82 -10.09
C PHE A 119 20.43 -4.96 -9.29
N GLU A 120 20.41 -5.75 -8.23
CA GLU A 120 21.57 -5.94 -7.33
C GLU A 120 22.81 -6.52 -8.05
N ASP A 121 22.59 -7.29 -9.12
CA ASP A 121 23.65 -7.81 -9.99
C ASP A 121 24.12 -6.81 -11.07
N GLY A 122 23.60 -5.59 -11.06
CA GLY A 122 23.90 -4.53 -12.02
C GLY A 122 23.14 -4.65 -13.35
N SER A 123 22.30 -5.67 -13.55
CA SER A 123 21.52 -5.78 -14.78
C SER A 123 20.35 -4.78 -14.79
N ILE A 124 19.87 -4.45 -15.99
CA ILE A 124 18.67 -3.61 -16.18
C ILE A 124 17.48 -4.38 -16.76
N ASN A 125 17.63 -5.71 -16.90
CA ASN A 125 16.62 -6.61 -17.44
C ASN A 125 16.58 -7.97 -16.70
N GLY A 126 15.66 -8.85 -17.11
CA GLY A 126 15.45 -10.18 -16.54
C GLY A 126 16.44 -11.29 -16.93
N GLY A 127 17.59 -10.95 -17.51
CA GLY A 127 18.61 -11.92 -17.96
C GLY A 127 18.54 -12.23 -19.46
N ASP A 128 19.25 -13.27 -19.88
CA ASP A 128 19.46 -13.60 -21.31
C ASP A 128 18.39 -14.55 -21.89
N ARG A 129 17.45 -15.01 -21.05
CA ARG A 129 16.34 -15.86 -21.48
C ARG A 129 15.42 -15.13 -22.46
N PRO A 130 14.62 -15.83 -23.29
CA PRO A 130 13.73 -15.20 -24.27
C PRO A 130 12.78 -14.15 -23.67
N GLY A 131 12.34 -14.34 -22.43
CA GLY A 131 11.50 -13.39 -21.69
C GLY A 131 12.28 -12.31 -20.95
N GLY A 132 13.62 -12.31 -20.96
CA GLY A 132 14.46 -11.39 -20.19
C GLY A 132 14.15 -9.90 -20.44
N ALA A 133 13.88 -9.54 -21.69
CA ALA A 133 13.51 -8.16 -22.07
C ALA A 133 12.12 -7.72 -21.56
N SER A 134 11.29 -8.65 -21.11
CA SER A 134 9.96 -8.33 -20.54
C SER A 134 10.04 -7.80 -19.11
N LEU A 135 11.18 -7.99 -18.43
CA LEU A 135 11.50 -7.32 -17.17
C LEU A 135 12.52 -6.20 -17.49
N SER A 136 12.21 -4.98 -17.09
CA SER A 136 13.08 -3.82 -17.29
C SER A 136 12.99 -2.85 -16.12
N ILE A 137 14.10 -2.15 -15.86
CA ILE A 137 14.18 -1.09 -14.86
C ILE A 137 14.69 0.19 -15.53
N GLY A 138 14.11 1.32 -15.15
CA GLY A 138 14.50 2.64 -15.65
C GLY A 138 14.13 3.76 -14.68
N THR A 139 14.51 4.98 -15.02
CA THR A 139 14.18 6.17 -14.24
C THR A 139 14.00 7.39 -15.13
N ALA A 140 13.03 8.23 -14.78
CA ALA A 140 12.90 9.58 -15.33
C ALA A 140 13.72 10.62 -14.53
N ASN A 141 13.96 10.37 -13.24
CA ASN A 141 14.64 11.28 -12.32
C ASN A 141 15.64 10.48 -11.46
N PRO A 142 16.92 10.39 -11.88
CA PRO A 142 17.94 9.65 -11.15
C PRO A 142 18.03 10.05 -9.68
N GLY A 143 18.12 9.06 -8.78
CA GLY A 143 18.23 9.27 -7.33
C GLY A 143 16.92 9.60 -6.59
N SER A 144 15.81 9.85 -7.30
CA SER A 144 14.52 10.14 -6.63
C SER A 144 13.34 9.34 -7.18
N HIS A 145 13.51 8.65 -8.31
CA HIS A 145 12.48 7.82 -8.92
C HIS A 145 13.09 6.60 -9.57
N VAL A 146 12.42 5.46 -9.49
CA VAL A 146 12.69 4.25 -10.27
C VAL A 146 11.35 3.63 -10.68
N GLU A 147 11.30 3.15 -11.91
CA GLU A 147 10.19 2.39 -12.45
C GLU A 147 10.68 1.02 -12.93
N ILE A 148 10.04 -0.04 -12.45
CA ILE A 148 10.33 -1.43 -12.82
C ILE A 148 9.10 -1.99 -13.53
N ARG A 149 9.27 -2.38 -14.80
CA ARG A 149 8.22 -2.97 -15.63
C ARG A 149 8.48 -4.46 -15.78
N ALA A 150 7.57 -5.28 -15.26
CA ALA A 150 7.56 -6.73 -15.41
C ALA A 150 6.37 -7.14 -16.29
N ALA A 151 6.52 -6.95 -17.61
CA ALA A 151 5.46 -7.15 -18.59
C ALA A 151 4.97 -8.60 -18.66
N TYR A 152 5.85 -9.59 -18.43
CA TYR A 152 5.48 -11.02 -18.44
C TYR A 152 4.45 -11.42 -17.37
N ILE A 153 4.29 -10.62 -16.32
CA ILE A 153 3.30 -10.80 -15.24
C ILE A 153 2.41 -9.55 -15.09
N GLY A 154 2.30 -8.71 -16.12
CA GLY A 154 1.44 -7.53 -16.11
C GLY A 154 1.66 -6.61 -14.90
N THR A 155 2.91 -6.42 -14.48
CA THR A 155 3.24 -5.66 -13.26
C THR A 155 4.09 -4.43 -13.56
N THR A 156 3.81 -3.33 -12.88
CA THR A 156 4.62 -2.11 -12.89
C THR A 156 4.77 -1.61 -11.47
N ILE A 157 6.01 -1.36 -11.04
CA ILE A 157 6.35 -0.84 -9.71
C ILE A 157 7.01 0.52 -9.89
N ILE A 158 6.56 1.51 -9.11
CA ILE A 158 7.21 2.81 -8.96
C ILE A 158 7.73 2.90 -7.53
N ILE A 159 8.99 3.30 -7.39
CA ILE A 159 9.62 3.60 -6.11
C ILE A 159 10.15 5.03 -6.17
N ARG A 160 9.85 5.83 -5.15
CA ARG A 160 10.34 7.21 -5.06
C ARG A 160 11.03 7.42 -3.74
N GLU A 161 12.03 8.28 -3.74
CA GLU A 161 12.61 8.83 -2.52
C GLU A 161 12.16 10.29 -2.37
N THR A 162 11.61 10.64 -1.22
CA THR A 162 11.15 12.00 -0.93
C THR A 162 11.19 12.21 0.58
N ALA A 163 11.71 13.36 1.05
CA ALA A 163 11.76 13.69 2.48
C ALA A 163 12.44 12.62 3.36
N GLY A 164 13.52 11.99 2.86
CA GLY A 164 14.28 10.98 3.61
C GLY A 164 13.52 9.68 3.88
N GLN A 165 12.59 9.32 3.00
CA GLN A 165 11.84 8.05 3.02
C GLN A 165 11.56 7.54 1.62
N LEU A 166 11.26 6.24 1.53
CA LEU A 166 10.87 5.58 0.29
C LEU A 166 9.34 5.41 0.23
N SER A 167 8.76 5.69 -0.94
CA SER A 167 7.40 5.26 -1.28
C SER A 167 7.43 4.12 -2.29
N PHE A 168 6.38 3.31 -2.27
CA PHE A 168 6.16 2.18 -3.15
C PHE A 168 4.74 2.26 -3.72
N SER A 169 4.62 2.10 -5.04
CA SER A 169 3.36 2.03 -5.76
C SER A 169 3.44 0.86 -6.74
N ILE A 170 2.43 -0.01 -6.78
CA ILE A 170 2.39 -1.15 -7.71
C ILE A 170 1.05 -1.19 -8.45
N LYS A 171 1.12 -1.41 -9.77
CA LYS A 171 0.03 -1.91 -10.59
C LYS A 171 0.33 -3.36 -10.92
N VAL A 172 -0.60 -4.27 -10.68
CA VAL A 172 -0.40 -5.71 -10.87
C VAL A 172 -1.64 -6.32 -11.50
N ALA A 173 -1.45 -7.29 -12.38
CA ALA A 173 -2.55 -8.07 -12.92
C ALA A 173 -3.27 -8.84 -11.79
N GLU A 174 -4.60 -8.88 -11.83
CA GLU A 174 -5.43 -9.39 -10.73
C GLU A 174 -5.14 -10.86 -10.41
N ASP A 175 -4.93 -11.68 -11.43
CA ASP A 175 -4.52 -13.08 -11.33
C ASP A 175 -3.17 -13.25 -10.63
N VAL A 176 -2.19 -12.40 -10.96
CA VAL A 176 -0.86 -12.38 -10.31
C VAL A 176 -0.99 -11.94 -8.85
N ALA A 177 -1.80 -10.92 -8.56
CA ALA A 177 -2.03 -10.43 -7.21
C ALA A 177 -2.70 -11.48 -6.29
N ARG A 178 -3.51 -12.38 -6.86
CA ARG A 178 -4.26 -13.42 -6.13
C ARG A 178 -3.57 -14.79 -6.10
N ALA A 179 -2.44 -14.95 -6.79
CA ALA A 179 -1.70 -16.21 -6.85
C ALA A 179 -0.78 -16.38 -5.62
N PHE A 180 -1.37 -16.61 -4.45
CA PHE A 180 -0.65 -16.90 -3.22
C PHE A 180 -1.35 -17.99 -2.41
N SER A 181 -0.57 -18.69 -1.59
CA SER A 181 -1.01 -19.79 -0.73
C SER A 181 -1.53 -19.31 0.63
N ALA A 182 -2.17 -20.21 1.39
CA ALA A 182 -2.68 -19.88 2.72
C ALA A 182 -1.56 -19.56 3.72
N GLU A 183 -0.35 -20.05 3.47
CA GLU A 183 0.85 -19.80 4.27
C GLU A 183 1.39 -18.37 4.10
N GLN A 184 0.93 -17.65 3.07
CA GLN A 184 1.31 -16.27 2.75
C GLN A 184 0.22 -15.27 3.19
N ASP A 185 -0.40 -15.48 4.36
CA ASP A 185 -1.56 -14.72 4.83
C ASP A 185 -1.24 -13.28 5.28
N LEU A 186 0.02 -13.00 5.63
CA LEU A 186 0.47 -11.67 6.01
C LEU A 186 1.04 -10.92 4.81
N GLN A 187 0.21 -10.08 4.17
CA GLN A 187 0.63 -9.19 3.08
C GLN A 187 -0.12 -7.85 3.13
N LEU A 188 0.60 -6.74 3.30
CA LEU A 188 -0.01 -5.43 3.49
C LEU A 188 -0.83 -4.96 2.27
N CYS A 189 -0.44 -5.32 1.04
CA CYS A 189 -1.22 -5.00 -0.16
C CYS A 189 -2.54 -5.77 -0.26
N VAL A 190 -2.65 -6.93 0.37
CA VAL A 190 -3.86 -7.76 0.31
C VAL A 190 -4.80 -7.40 1.46
N GLY A 191 -4.34 -7.59 2.70
CA GLY A 191 -5.14 -7.44 3.93
C GLY A 191 -5.06 -6.06 4.58
N GLY A 192 -4.13 -5.21 4.14
CA GLY A 192 -3.76 -4.00 4.88
C GLY A 192 -3.02 -4.35 6.17
N CYS A 193 -2.83 -3.35 7.01
CA CYS A 193 -2.12 -3.53 8.28
C CYS A 193 -2.95 -4.32 9.30
N PRO A 194 -2.33 -5.24 10.06
CA PRO A 194 -2.98 -5.91 11.18
C PRO A 194 -3.55 -4.90 12.18
N PRO A 195 -4.68 -5.18 12.85
CA PRO A 195 -5.31 -4.23 13.78
C PRO A 195 -4.36 -3.68 14.85
N SER A 196 -3.44 -4.51 15.38
CA SER A 196 -2.44 -4.12 16.38
C SER A 196 -1.35 -3.17 15.86
N GLN A 197 -1.25 -2.99 14.54
CA GLN A 197 -0.31 -2.11 13.88
C GLN A 197 -0.97 -0.85 13.29
N ARG A 198 -2.30 -0.72 13.39
CA ARG A 198 -3.03 0.47 12.89
C ARG A 198 -2.91 1.60 13.89
N LEU A 199 -2.52 2.80 13.42
CA LEU A 199 -2.51 3.99 14.27
C LEU A 199 -3.92 4.56 14.42
N SER A 200 -4.33 4.77 15.67
CA SER A 200 -5.62 5.36 16.00
C SER A 200 -5.70 6.85 15.64
N ARG A 201 -6.91 7.40 15.55
CA ARG A 201 -7.10 8.84 15.31
C ARG A 201 -6.52 9.70 16.44
N SER A 202 -6.51 9.22 17.69
CA SER A 202 -5.96 9.95 18.82
C SER A 202 -4.43 10.00 18.77
N GLU A 203 -3.78 8.93 18.34
CA GLU A 203 -2.33 8.93 18.06
C GLU A 203 -1.99 9.88 16.91
N ARG A 204 -2.84 9.96 15.89
CA ARG A 204 -2.70 10.91 14.78
C ARG A 204 -2.86 12.38 15.17
N ASN A 205 -3.50 12.66 16.30
CA ASN A 205 -3.81 14.00 16.79
C ASN A 205 -2.94 14.44 17.98
N ARG A 206 -1.88 13.69 18.34
CA ARG A 206 -0.93 14.12 19.39
C ARG A 206 -0.23 15.41 18.95
N ARG A 207 0.26 16.21 19.92
CA ARG A 207 0.92 17.50 19.64
C ARG A 207 2.05 17.29 18.62
N GLY A 208 1.84 17.82 17.42
CA GLY A 208 2.80 17.78 16.33
C GLY A 208 3.87 18.86 16.46
N ALA A 209 4.89 18.77 15.62
CA ALA A 209 5.94 19.78 15.49
C ALA A 209 5.39 21.13 14.97
N VAL A 210 4.25 21.10 14.26
CA VAL A 210 3.55 22.26 13.71
C VAL A 210 2.06 22.26 14.08
N SER A 211 1.37 23.39 13.89
CA SER A 211 -0.07 23.47 14.09
C SER A 211 -0.84 22.71 13.00
N ILE A 212 -2.00 22.15 13.37
CA ILE A 212 -2.89 21.45 12.43
C ILE A 212 -3.35 22.35 11.27
N ASP A 213 -3.60 23.64 11.54
CA ASP A 213 -4.02 24.59 10.52
C ASP A 213 -2.90 24.88 9.51
N THR A 214 -1.66 24.93 9.99
CA THR A 214 -0.48 25.06 9.12
C THR A 214 -0.35 23.82 8.23
N ALA A 215 -0.41 22.62 8.80
CA ALA A 215 -0.28 21.37 8.04
C ALA A 215 -1.39 21.22 6.98
N ARG A 216 -2.66 21.48 7.37
CA ARG A 216 -3.81 21.49 6.43
C ARG A 216 -3.57 22.46 5.28
N ARG A 217 -3.12 23.69 5.56
CA ARG A 217 -2.85 24.70 4.53
C ARG A 217 -1.75 24.27 3.56
N LEU A 218 -0.70 23.64 4.06
CA LEU A 218 0.40 23.13 3.22
C LEU A 218 -0.09 22.01 2.30
N CYS A 219 -0.77 21.00 2.87
CA CYS A 219 -1.28 19.86 2.11
C CYS A 219 -2.33 20.25 1.07
N LYS A 220 -3.20 21.22 1.37
CA LYS A 220 -4.28 21.66 0.48
C LYS A 220 -3.78 22.22 -0.86
N LYS A 221 -2.52 22.67 -0.94
CA LYS A 221 -1.94 23.25 -2.17
C LYS A 221 -1.84 22.25 -3.33
N GLY A 222 -1.51 20.99 -3.05
CA GLY A 222 -1.44 19.94 -4.08
C GLY A 222 -2.40 18.79 -3.87
N LEU A 223 -3.06 18.72 -2.71
CA LEU A 223 -4.14 17.76 -2.41
C LEU A 223 -5.41 18.54 -2.05
N PRO A 224 -6.14 19.07 -3.04
CA PRO A 224 -7.32 19.91 -2.80
C PRO A 224 -8.51 19.13 -2.21
N VAL A 225 -8.60 17.83 -2.51
CA VAL A 225 -9.66 16.93 -1.99
C VAL A 225 -9.27 16.43 -0.61
N GLU A 226 -10.15 16.56 0.39
CA GLU A 226 -9.89 16.10 1.77
C GLU A 226 -10.18 14.60 1.93
N ASP A 227 -9.46 13.78 1.18
CA ASP A 227 -9.55 12.33 1.21
C ASP A 227 -8.43 11.72 2.06
N ALA A 228 -8.26 10.40 1.97
CA ALA A 228 -7.20 9.66 2.63
C ALA A 228 -5.78 10.18 2.32
N TYR A 229 -5.48 10.61 1.09
CA TYR A 229 -4.15 11.16 0.74
C TYR A 229 -3.92 12.51 1.41
N PHE A 230 -4.93 13.39 1.41
CA PHE A 230 -4.84 14.66 2.14
C PHE A 230 -4.65 14.44 3.64
N HIS A 231 -5.42 13.54 4.25
CA HIS A 231 -5.29 13.24 5.67
C HIS A 231 -3.95 12.59 6.03
N SER A 232 -3.39 11.78 5.13
CA SER A 232 -2.04 11.23 5.23
C SER A 232 -0.98 12.33 5.24
N CYS A 233 -1.04 13.22 4.24
CA CYS A 233 -0.18 14.40 4.18
C CYS A 233 -0.24 15.22 5.47
N VAL A 234 -1.45 15.53 5.96
CA VAL A 234 -1.62 16.34 7.15
C VAL A 234 -0.98 15.66 8.36
N PHE A 235 -1.18 14.34 8.50
CA PHE A 235 -0.58 13.58 9.59
C PHE A 235 0.96 13.57 9.51
N ASP A 236 1.52 13.31 8.34
CA ASP A 236 2.98 13.28 8.15
C ASP A 236 3.62 14.65 8.42
N VAL A 237 3.05 15.73 7.89
CA VAL A 237 3.54 17.10 8.10
C VAL A 237 3.40 17.51 9.57
N LEU A 238 2.30 17.15 10.23
CA LEU A 238 2.12 17.39 11.66
C LEU A 238 3.18 16.68 12.49
N THR A 239 3.45 15.41 12.17
CA THR A 239 4.32 14.53 12.96
C THR A 239 5.79 14.87 12.75
N SER A 240 6.21 15.06 11.50
CA SER A 240 7.60 15.36 11.14
C SER A 240 7.97 16.83 11.30
N GLY A 241 7.01 17.74 11.07
CA GLY A 241 7.28 19.17 10.89
C GLY A 241 7.91 19.53 9.54
N ASP A 242 8.11 18.56 8.64
CA ASP A 242 8.76 18.77 7.35
C ASP A 242 7.71 18.94 6.22
N PRO A 243 7.64 20.12 5.56
CA PRO A 243 6.71 20.35 4.45
C PRO A 243 6.98 19.45 3.23
N ASN A 244 8.15 18.83 3.09
CA ASN A 244 8.47 17.93 1.97
C ASN A 244 7.59 16.67 1.95
N PHE A 245 7.01 16.28 3.09
CA PHE A 245 6.02 15.20 3.13
C PHE A 245 4.76 15.49 2.31
N THR A 246 4.50 16.76 1.96
CA THR A 246 3.43 17.10 1.02
C THR A 246 3.66 16.49 -0.36
N VAL A 247 4.92 16.39 -0.81
CA VAL A 247 5.29 15.84 -2.12
C VAL A 247 5.08 14.33 -2.14
N ALA A 248 5.39 13.62 -1.05
CA ALA A 248 5.22 12.17 -0.97
C ALA A 248 3.74 11.75 -1.15
N ALA A 249 2.82 12.43 -0.47
CA ALA A 249 1.39 12.17 -0.60
C ALA A 249 0.81 12.59 -1.96
N GLN A 250 1.30 13.68 -2.54
CA GLN A 250 0.94 14.09 -3.91
C GLN A 250 1.39 13.05 -4.94
N ALA A 251 2.64 12.60 -4.85
CA ALA A 251 3.18 11.59 -5.75
C ALA A 251 2.41 10.27 -5.64
N ALA A 252 2.02 9.85 -4.43
CA ALA A 252 1.20 8.66 -4.23
C ALA A 252 -0.19 8.78 -4.88
N LEU A 253 -0.82 9.96 -4.83
CA LEU A 253 -2.09 10.22 -5.52
C LEU A 253 -1.92 10.16 -7.06
N GLU A 254 -0.83 10.72 -7.60
CA GLU A 254 -0.55 10.67 -9.03
C GLU A 254 -0.24 9.25 -9.52
N ASP A 255 0.55 8.49 -8.76
CA ASP A 255 0.80 7.08 -9.06
C ASP A 255 -0.52 6.29 -9.03
N ALA A 256 -1.40 6.53 -8.05
CA ALA A 256 -2.72 5.90 -7.99
C ALA A 256 -3.61 6.29 -9.18
N ARG A 257 -3.59 7.55 -9.62
CA ARG A 257 -4.31 7.99 -10.82
C ARG A 257 -3.80 7.28 -12.08
N ALA A 258 -2.50 7.02 -12.17
CA ALA A 258 -1.91 6.30 -13.29
C ALA A 258 -2.19 4.78 -13.25
N PHE A 259 -2.34 4.21 -12.05
CA PHE A 259 -2.39 2.76 -11.86
C PHE A 259 -3.79 2.18 -11.64
N LEU A 260 -4.76 2.97 -11.20
CA LEU A 260 -6.13 2.50 -11.01
C LEU A 260 -6.87 2.37 -12.34
N PRO A 261 -7.54 1.22 -12.59
CA PRO A 261 -8.41 1.07 -13.75
C PRO A 261 -9.71 1.89 -13.62
N ASP A 262 -10.14 2.14 -12.39
CA ASP A 262 -11.38 2.84 -12.04
C ASP A 262 -11.05 4.07 -11.17
N LEU A 263 -11.20 5.25 -11.76
CA LEU A 263 -10.90 6.52 -11.10
C LEU A 263 -11.97 6.95 -10.09
N GLU A 264 -13.16 6.34 -10.08
CA GLU A 264 -14.14 6.57 -9.02
C GLU A 264 -13.60 6.13 -7.66
N LYS A 265 -12.66 5.16 -7.67
CA LYS A 265 -11.96 4.65 -6.48
C LYS A 265 -10.66 5.39 -6.17
N LEU A 266 -10.33 6.46 -6.90
CA LEU A 266 -9.12 7.24 -6.66
C LEU A 266 -9.16 7.86 -5.26
N HIS A 267 -10.21 8.65 -5.01
CA HIS A 267 -10.41 9.34 -3.74
C HIS A 267 -11.12 8.43 -2.73
N LEU A 268 -10.49 8.23 -1.58
CA LEU A 268 -11.05 7.44 -0.49
C LEU A 268 -11.41 8.35 0.66
N PHE A 269 -12.71 8.55 0.86
CA PHE A 269 -13.19 9.34 1.99
C PHE A 269 -13.25 8.42 3.22
N PRO A 270 -12.79 8.88 4.39
CA PRO A 270 -13.04 8.16 5.63
C PRO A 270 -14.53 7.88 5.73
N SER A 271 -14.95 6.64 5.93
CA SER A 271 -16.35 6.36 6.28
C SER A 271 -16.66 7.20 7.53
N ASP A 272 -17.57 8.16 7.36
CA ASP A 272 -17.89 9.25 8.29
C ASP A 272 -17.82 8.84 9.76
N ALA A 273 -17.21 9.66 10.62
CA ALA A 273 -17.99 10.47 11.56
C ALA A 273 -19.28 9.74 11.93
N GLY A 274 -19.23 9.00 13.04
CA GLY A 274 -20.24 8.03 13.43
C GLY A 274 -21.65 8.50 13.06
N VAL A 275 -22.40 7.59 12.44
CA VAL A 275 -23.86 7.66 12.34
C VAL A 275 -24.36 8.45 13.54
N PRO A 276 -24.97 9.64 13.37
CA PRO A 276 -25.68 10.24 14.48
C PRO A 276 -26.66 9.15 14.89
N LEU A 277 -26.53 8.62 16.11
CA LEU A 277 -27.67 7.95 16.72
C LEU A 277 -28.78 9.00 16.62
N CYS A 278 -29.67 8.85 15.65
CA CYS A 278 -30.98 9.42 15.73
C CYS A 278 -31.57 8.78 16.99
N SER A 279 -31.37 9.44 18.11
CA SER A 279 -32.19 9.28 19.30
C SER A 279 -33.61 9.59 18.85
N ALA A 280 -34.34 8.57 18.43
CA ALA A 280 -35.78 8.61 18.34
C ALA A 280 -36.34 8.64 19.77
N THR A 281 -36.10 9.74 20.48
CA THR A 281 -36.92 10.12 21.63
C THR A 281 -38.23 10.67 21.08
N LEU A 282 -39.15 9.77 20.73
CA LEU A 282 -40.56 10.11 20.63
C LEU A 282 -41.08 10.33 22.06
N PRO A 283 -41.62 11.52 22.39
CA PRO A 283 -42.33 11.68 23.65
C PRO A 283 -43.66 10.93 23.55
N ALA A 284 -43.83 9.93 24.42
CA ALA A 284 -45.11 9.25 24.62
C ALA A 284 -46.15 10.24 25.15
N PRO A 285 -47.35 10.36 24.54
CA PRO A 285 -48.44 11.08 25.18
C PRO A 285 -49.08 10.15 26.23
N LEU A 286 -48.88 10.50 27.50
CA LEU A 286 -49.70 10.07 28.62
C LEU A 286 -51.13 10.59 28.42
N LEU A 287 -52.06 9.73 28.06
CA LEU A 287 -53.49 9.94 28.32
C LEU A 287 -54.05 8.70 29.02
N CYS A 288 -54.36 8.91 30.30
CA CYS A 288 -55.11 8.04 31.17
C CYS A 288 -56.43 7.58 30.53
N GLY A 289 -56.69 6.28 30.63
CA GLY A 289 -57.77 5.80 31.48
C GLY A 289 -59.19 5.71 30.89
N LEU A 290 -59.60 4.45 30.74
CA LEU A 290 -60.83 3.84 31.29
C LEU A 290 -62.12 3.82 30.44
N PHE A 291 -62.60 2.56 30.29
CA PHE A 291 -64.00 2.09 30.20
C PHE A 291 -64.70 2.28 28.84
N VAL A 292 -65.53 1.37 28.30
CA VAL A 292 -66.05 0.04 28.67
C VAL A 292 -66.69 -0.56 27.39
N LEU A 293 -66.81 -1.89 27.36
CA LEU A 293 -67.55 -2.76 26.44
C LEU A 293 -68.70 -2.13 25.63
N TRP A 294 -68.86 -2.51 24.34
CA TRP A 294 -70.00 -3.37 23.91
C TRP A 294 -69.94 -3.85 22.44
N LEU A 295 -70.08 -5.18 22.31
CA LEU A 295 -70.77 -6.00 21.30
C LEU A 295 -70.81 -5.60 19.81
N CYS A 296 -70.25 -6.51 19.00
CA CYS A 296 -70.73 -6.85 17.67
C CYS A 296 -72.11 -7.53 17.75
N ILE A 297 -73.14 -6.94 17.14
CA ILE A 297 -74.32 -7.65 16.60
C ILE A 297 -74.80 -6.89 15.35
N GLN A 298 -75.08 -7.70 14.31
CA GLN A 298 -75.66 -7.43 12.98
C GLN A 298 -74.75 -6.86 11.89
#